data_AF-B3EIJ8-F1
#
_entry.id   AF-B3EIJ8-F1
#
_cell.length_a   1.000
_cell.length_b   1.000
_cell.length_c   1.000
_cell.angle_alpha   90.00
_cell.angle_beta   90.00
_cell.angle_gamma   90.00
#
_symmetry.space_group_name_H-M   'P 1'
#
loop_
_entity.id
_entity.type
_entity.pdbx_description
1 polymer ?
#
loop_
_entity_poly.entity_id
_entity_poly.type
_entity_poly.pdbx_seq_one_letter_code
_entity_poly.pdbx_strand_id
1 'polypeptide(L)'
;MAIEPKSAEKSMKPLFDFLIKLCILSVILWAVIYWGIAPGSIDLQAVFVAWVMVVANTLAGYLLFEYAIDRESSVFTTVVFGGLALRLLLLMALVALILIRNFVAVYDFVLSFFAFYCIYVIVEILGYQKKNKQKKNVA
;
A
#
# COMPACT_ATOMS: atom_id res chain seq x y z
N MET A 1 -12.75 -30.80 27.60
CA MET A 1 -13.41 -29.67 26.91
C MET A 1 -12.32 -28.66 26.58
N ALA A 2 -11.68 -28.79 25.42
CA ALA A 2 -10.58 -27.92 24.99
C ALA A 2 -11.15 -26.82 24.10
N ILE A 3 -10.84 -25.57 24.43
CA ILE A 3 -11.27 -24.36 23.73
C ILE A 3 -10.49 -24.30 22.41
N GLU A 4 -11.16 -24.46 21.27
CA GLU A 4 -10.55 -24.37 19.94
C GLU A 4 -10.08 -22.92 19.63
N PRO A 5 -8.82 -22.69 19.21
CA PRO A 5 -8.36 -21.39 18.72
C PRO A 5 -8.70 -21.20 17.22
N LYS A 6 -9.92 -21.54 16.79
CA LYS A 6 -10.30 -21.55 15.35
C LYS A 6 -10.73 -20.19 14.78
N SER A 7 -10.90 -19.18 15.62
CA SER A 7 -11.43 -17.88 15.20
C SER A 7 -10.37 -16.94 14.60
N ALA A 8 -9.11 -17.00 15.05
CA ALA A 8 -8.04 -16.12 14.56
C ALA A 8 -7.44 -16.57 13.22
N GLU A 9 -7.37 -17.88 12.97
CA GLU A 9 -6.70 -18.45 11.79
C GLU A 9 -7.44 -18.19 10.47
N LYS A 10 -8.77 -18.04 10.52
CA LYS A 10 -9.60 -17.78 9.33
C LYS A 10 -9.53 -16.33 8.83
N SER A 11 -9.16 -15.39 9.72
CA SER A 11 -9.10 -13.95 9.40
C SER A 11 -7.75 -13.51 8.82
N MET A 12 -6.64 -14.18 9.12
CA MET A 12 -5.30 -13.72 8.70
C MET A 12 -4.89 -14.14 7.29
N LYS A 13 -5.55 -15.15 6.70
CA LYS A 13 -5.19 -15.65 5.35
C LYS A 13 -5.26 -14.58 4.25
N PRO A 14 -6.28 -13.71 4.17
CA PRO A 14 -6.35 -12.69 3.14
C PRO A 14 -5.30 -11.58 3.28
N LEU A 15 -5.01 -11.17 4.51
CA LEU A 15 -3.92 -10.25 4.84
C LEU A 15 -2.58 -10.79 4.38
N PHE A 16 -2.30 -12.04 4.78
CA PHE A 16 -1.05 -12.69 4.47
C PHE A 16 -0.84 -12.85 2.96
N ASP A 17 -1.89 -13.25 2.22
CA ASP A 17 -1.89 -13.29 0.75
C ASP A 17 -1.56 -11.93 0.13
N PHE A 18 -2.11 -10.84 0.68
CA PHE A 18 -1.86 -9.49 0.19
C PHE A 18 -0.44 -9.04 0.50
N LEU A 19 0.04 -9.25 1.72
CA LEU A 19 1.40 -8.93 2.14
C LEU A 19 2.44 -9.68 1.31
N ILE A 20 2.24 -10.97 1.05
CA ILE A 20 3.13 -11.75 0.18
C ILE A 20 3.20 -11.14 -1.22
N LYS A 21 2.06 -10.82 -1.83
CA LYS A 21 2.04 -10.20 -3.16
C LYS A 21 2.74 -8.85 -3.16
N LEU A 22 2.54 -8.05 -2.12
CA LEU A 22 3.17 -6.76 -1.95
C LEU A 22 4.69 -6.88 -1.78
N CYS A 23 5.16 -7.89 -1.03
CA CYS A 23 6.59 -8.21 -0.89
C CYS A 23 7.19 -8.69 -2.21
N ILE A 24 6.54 -9.62 -2.91
CA ILE A 24 7.01 -10.12 -4.22
C ILE A 24 7.12 -8.96 -5.21
N LEU A 25 6.10 -8.10 -5.28
CA LEU A 25 6.13 -6.92 -6.13
C LEU A 25 7.25 -5.95 -5.74
N SER A 26 7.45 -5.70 -4.44
CA SER A 26 8.54 -4.86 -3.94
C SER A 26 9.90 -5.40 -4.41
N VAL A 27 10.13 -6.70 -4.25
CA VAL A 27 11.39 -7.36 -4.64
C VAL A 27 11.61 -7.27 -6.15
N ILE A 28 10.57 -7.51 -6.96
CA ILE A 28 10.66 -7.39 -8.43
C ILE A 28 11.00 -5.96 -8.83
N LEU A 29 10.33 -4.95 -8.25
CA LEU A 29 10.60 -3.55 -8.55
C LEU A 29 12.04 -3.16 -8.17
N TRP A 30 12.50 -3.59 -7.00
CA TRP A 30 13.89 -3.36 -6.58
C TRP A 30 14.89 -4.05 -7.49
N ALA A 31 14.62 -5.27 -7.97
CA ALA A 31 15.47 -5.96 -8.94
C ALA A 31 15.54 -5.21 -10.28
N VAL A 32 14.38 -4.74 -10.79
CA VAL A 32 14.31 -3.93 -12.01
C VAL A 32 15.09 -2.63 -11.86
N ILE A 33 14.99 -1.96 -10.71
CA ILE A 33 15.74 -0.72 -10.42
C ILE A 33 17.24 -1.01 -10.36
N TYR A 34 17.66 -2.07 -9.66
CA TYR A 34 19.07 -2.40 -9.50
C TYR A 34 19.75 -2.84 -10.81
N TRP A 35 19.02 -3.53 -11.69
CA TRP A 35 19.57 -4.07 -12.94
C TRP A 35 19.32 -3.16 -14.16
N GLY A 36 18.23 -2.41 -14.15
CA GLY A 36 17.84 -1.56 -15.27
C GLY A 36 18.47 -0.16 -15.26
N ILE A 37 19.04 0.26 -14.13
CA ILE A 37 19.56 1.61 -13.96
C ILE A 37 21.08 1.56 -13.83
N ALA A 38 21.77 2.39 -14.63
CA ALA A 38 23.22 2.48 -14.58
C ALA A 38 23.70 2.93 -13.17
N PRO A 39 24.77 2.33 -12.62
CA PRO A 39 25.30 2.72 -11.32
C PRO A 39 25.63 4.22 -11.28
N GLY A 40 25.05 4.94 -10.32
CA GLY A 40 25.35 6.36 -10.06
C GLY A 40 24.50 7.38 -10.84
N SER A 41 23.52 6.95 -11.65
CA SER A 41 22.64 7.90 -12.36
C SER A 41 21.44 8.38 -11.55
N ILE A 42 21.09 7.71 -10.45
CA ILE A 42 19.90 8.00 -9.64
C ILE A 42 20.24 7.94 -8.16
N ASP A 43 19.68 8.87 -7.39
CA ASP A 43 19.73 8.85 -5.92
C ASP A 43 18.86 7.70 -5.35
N LEU A 44 19.49 6.57 -5.03
CA LEU A 44 18.80 5.41 -4.43
C LEU A 44 18.13 5.73 -3.09
N GLN A 45 18.62 6.73 -2.34
CA GLN A 45 17.98 7.14 -1.10
C GLN A 45 16.62 7.79 -1.40
N ALA A 46 16.54 8.63 -2.43
CA ALA A 46 15.29 9.22 -2.90
C ALA A 46 14.26 8.15 -3.27
N VAL A 47 14.69 7.16 -4.06
CA VAL A 47 13.87 6.02 -4.48
C VAL A 47 13.39 5.21 -3.26
N PHE A 48 14.27 4.95 -2.30
CA PHE A 48 13.94 4.18 -1.09
C PHE A 48 12.89 4.89 -0.24
N VAL A 49 13.07 6.20 0.01
CA VAL A 49 12.11 6.98 0.81
C VAL A 49 10.75 7.01 0.13
N ALA A 50 10.71 7.22 -1.20
CA ALA A 50 9.48 7.15 -1.98
C ALA A 50 8.78 5.79 -1.87
N TRP A 51 9.54 4.68 -1.98
CA TRP A 51 9.02 3.33 -1.83
C TRP A 51 8.40 3.10 -0.44
N VAL A 52 9.09 3.48 0.64
CA VAL A 52 8.57 3.33 2.01
C VAL A 52 7.25 4.07 2.18
N MET A 53 7.16 5.31 1.71
CA MET A 53 5.94 6.12 1.81
C MET A 53 4.75 5.47 1.10
N VAL A 54 4.97 4.97 -0.11
CA VAL A 54 3.91 4.35 -0.91
C VAL A 54 3.49 3.00 -0.33
N VAL A 55 4.44 2.16 0.10
CA VAL A 55 4.14 0.89 0.77
C VAL A 55 3.31 1.13 2.03
N ALA A 56 3.71 2.08 2.87
CA ALA A 56 2.97 2.41 4.08
C ALA A 56 1.55 2.91 3.77
N ASN A 57 1.40 3.77 2.75
CA ASN A 57 0.09 4.25 2.30
C ASN A 57 -0.83 3.11 1.82
N THR A 58 -0.30 2.15 1.07
CA THR A 58 -1.05 0.99 0.57
C THR A 58 -1.41 0.01 1.68
N LEU A 59 -0.51 -0.23 2.63
CA LEU A 59 -0.78 -1.05 3.81
C LEU A 59 -1.90 -0.43 4.66
N ALA A 60 -1.83 0.87 4.94
CA ALA A 60 -2.88 1.58 5.67
C ALA A 60 -4.24 1.48 4.95
N GLY A 61 -4.25 1.57 3.63
CA GLY A 61 -5.46 1.37 2.82
C GLY A 61 -6.06 0.00 2.97
N TYR A 62 -5.24 -1.03 2.78
CA TYR A 62 -5.68 -2.40 2.93
C TYR A 62 -6.27 -2.69 4.32
N LEU A 63 -5.61 -2.19 5.37
CA LEU A 63 -6.09 -2.35 6.75
C LEU A 63 -7.43 -1.63 6.99
N LEU A 64 -7.58 -0.40 6.48
CA LEU A 64 -8.85 0.35 6.57
C LEU A 64 -9.98 -0.38 5.84
N PHE A 65 -9.68 -0.92 4.65
CA PHE A 65 -10.65 -1.70 3.88
C PHE A 65 -11.05 -2.97 4.60
N GLU A 66 -10.09 -3.71 5.18
CA GLU A 66 -10.39 -4.91 5.93
C GLU A 66 -11.19 -4.63 7.20
N TYR A 67 -10.90 -3.53 7.89
CA TYR A 67 -11.72 -3.08 9.02
C TYR A 67 -13.15 -2.71 8.59
N ALA A 68 -13.29 -2.09 7.42
CA ALA A 68 -14.56 -1.56 6.91
C ALA A 68 -15.46 -2.63 6.27
N ILE A 69 -14.89 -3.71 5.70
CA ILE A 69 -15.64 -4.65 4.84
C ILE A 69 -16.80 -5.37 5.55
N ASP A 70 -16.72 -5.54 6.87
CA ASP A 70 -17.74 -6.19 7.69
C ASP A 70 -18.68 -5.20 8.39
N ARG A 71 -18.55 -3.91 8.08
CA ARG A 71 -19.41 -2.84 8.59
C ARG A 71 -20.51 -2.50 7.60
N GLU A 72 -21.47 -1.72 8.08
CA GLU A 72 -22.57 -1.19 7.27
C GLU A 72 -22.06 -0.31 6.11
N SER A 73 -22.81 -0.24 5.01
CA SER A 73 -22.42 0.48 3.78
C SER A 73 -22.06 1.96 4.00
N SER A 74 -22.76 2.63 4.92
CA SER A 74 -22.49 4.01 5.34
C SER A 74 -21.10 4.13 5.98
N VAL A 75 -20.81 3.27 6.97
CA VAL A 75 -19.52 3.19 7.66
C VAL A 75 -18.39 2.78 6.71
N PHE A 76 -18.66 1.83 5.81
CA PHE A 76 -17.68 1.40 4.81
C PHE A 76 -17.22 2.57 3.95
N THR A 77 -18.17 3.34 3.44
CA THR A 77 -17.87 4.48 2.56
C THR A 77 -17.09 5.55 3.32
N THR A 78 -17.53 5.92 4.52
CA THR A 78 -16.83 6.93 5.35
C THR A 78 -15.42 6.49 5.71
N VAL A 79 -15.21 5.23 6.10
CA VAL A 79 -13.88 4.75 6.50
C VAL A 79 -12.94 4.61 5.31
N VAL A 80 -13.39 4.03 4.20
CA VAL A 80 -12.51 3.77 3.04
C VAL A 80 -12.23 5.06 2.26
N PHE A 81 -13.27 5.85 1.94
CA PHE A 81 -13.10 7.10 1.20
C PHE A 81 -12.57 8.23 2.08
N GLY A 82 -13.07 8.37 3.32
CA GLY A 82 -12.53 9.34 4.27
C GLY A 82 -11.09 9.02 4.65
N GLY A 83 -10.78 7.73 4.84
CA GLY A 83 -9.42 7.26 5.06
C GLY A 83 -8.51 7.48 3.84
N LEU A 84 -9.01 7.34 2.62
CA LEU A 84 -8.27 7.74 1.41
C LEU A 84 -7.95 9.25 1.42
N ALA A 85 -8.95 10.11 1.67
CA ALA A 85 -8.75 11.55 1.70
C ALA A 85 -7.71 11.97 2.76
N LEU A 86 -7.79 11.40 3.97
CA LEU A 86 -6.83 11.66 5.04
C LEU A 86 -5.42 11.21 4.66
N ARG A 87 -5.28 10.02 4.06
CA ARG A 87 -3.99 9.51 3.59
C ARG A 87 -3.37 10.40 2.51
N LEU A 88 -4.18 10.87 1.56
CA LEU A 88 -3.71 11.80 0.53
C LEU A 88 -3.21 13.12 1.12
N LEU A 89 -3.95 13.69 2.08
CA LEU A 89 -3.51 14.89 2.80
C LEU A 89 -2.20 14.65 3.56
N LEU A 90 -2.07 13.50 4.24
CA LEU A 90 -0.85 13.13 4.96
C LEU A 90 0.32 12.93 4.00
N LEU A 91 0.11 12.27 2.86
CA LEU A 91 1.14 12.12 1.82
C LEU A 91 1.57 13.47 1.26
N MET A 92 0.64 14.38 0.98
CA MET A 92 0.97 15.74 0.52
C MET A 92 1.83 16.48 1.54
N ALA A 93 1.48 16.40 2.84
CA ALA A 93 2.26 17.02 3.90
C ALA A 93 3.67 16.42 4.02
N LEU A 94 3.81 15.09 3.95
CA LEU A 94 5.11 14.42 3.98
C LEU A 94 5.97 14.76 2.77
N VAL A 95 5.38 14.77 1.56
CA VAL A 95 6.07 15.18 0.34
C VAL A 95 6.57 16.63 0.49
N ALA A 96 5.70 17.55 0.92
CA ALA A 96 6.10 18.94 1.14
C ALA A 96 7.24 19.07 2.16
N LEU A 97 7.20 18.31 3.25
CA LEU A 97 8.27 18.29 4.26
C LEU A 97 9.61 17.85 3.67
N ILE A 98 9.62 16.76 2.89
CA ILE A 98 10.84 16.22 2.24
C ILE A 98 11.43 17.23 1.26
N LEU A 99 10.58 17.90 0.48
CA LEU A 99 11.00 18.91 -0.49
C LEU A 99 11.58 20.16 0.19
N ILE A 100 10.92 20.69 1.23
CA ILE A 100 11.39 21.89 1.94
C ILE A 100 12.73 21.63 2.63
N ARG A 101 12.93 20.43 3.16
CA ARG A 101 14.15 20.04 3.87
C ARG A 101 15.29 19.61 2.94
N ASN A 102 15.05 19.49 1.63
CA ASN A 102 16.01 18.99 0.64
C ASN A 102 16.71 17.68 1.10
N PHE A 103 15.94 16.74 1.66
CA PHE A 103 16.49 15.50 2.22
C PHE A 103 17.08 14.56 1.16
N VAL A 104 16.57 14.64 -0.08
CA VAL A 104 16.87 13.74 -1.19
C VAL A 104 16.78 14.50 -2.51
N ALA A 105 17.35 13.94 -3.60
CA ALA A 105 17.20 14.52 -4.92
C ALA A 105 15.71 14.61 -5.32
N VAL A 106 15.20 15.84 -5.47
CA VAL A 106 13.78 16.12 -5.70
C VAL A 106 13.25 15.42 -6.95
N TYR A 107 14.01 15.47 -8.05
CA TYR A 107 13.62 14.87 -9.31
C TYR A 107 13.43 13.35 -9.19
N ASP A 108 14.44 12.66 -8.63
CA ASP A 108 14.43 11.21 -8.44
C ASP A 108 13.34 10.78 -7.46
N PHE A 109 13.13 11.56 -6.40
CA PHE A 109 12.07 11.31 -5.42
C PHE A 109 10.68 11.42 -6.05
N VAL A 110 10.36 12.52 -6.73
CA VAL A 110 9.01 12.76 -7.28
C VAL A 110 8.68 11.74 -8.35
N LEU A 111 9.62 11.45 -9.25
CA LEU A 111 9.43 10.47 -10.31
C LEU A 111 9.21 9.05 -9.75
N SER A 112 10.03 8.64 -8.78
CA SER A 112 9.90 7.34 -8.12
C SER A 112 8.62 7.25 -7.30
N PHE A 113 8.27 8.30 -6.56
CA PHE A 113 7.05 8.36 -5.77
C PHE A 113 5.83 8.18 -6.67
N PHE A 114 5.76 8.90 -7.79
CA PHE A 114 4.66 8.79 -8.73
C PHE A 114 4.58 7.39 -9.36
N ALA A 115 5.71 6.85 -9.82
CA ALA A 115 5.77 5.51 -10.41
C ALA A 115 5.31 4.42 -9.43
N PHE A 116 5.86 4.42 -8.22
CA PHE A 116 5.42 3.48 -7.18
C PHE A 116 3.95 3.70 -6.83
N TYR A 117 3.51 4.94 -6.63
CA TYR A 117 2.13 5.23 -6.27
C TYR A 117 1.14 4.67 -7.28
N CYS A 118 1.38 4.87 -8.59
CA CYS A 118 0.55 4.29 -9.65
C CYS A 118 0.49 2.75 -9.56
N ILE A 119 1.64 2.09 -9.42
CA ILE A 119 1.71 0.63 -9.38
C ILE A 119 1.00 0.08 -8.14
N TYR A 120 1.24 0.67 -6.97
CA TYR A 120 0.71 0.19 -5.70
C TYR A 120 -0.78 0.48 -5.52
N VAL A 121 -1.29 1.60 -6.06
CA VAL A 121 -2.74 1.86 -6.08
C VAL A 121 -3.47 0.83 -6.92
N ILE A 122 -2.91 0.40 -8.07
CA ILE A 122 -3.51 -0.68 -8.87
C ILE A 122 -3.61 -1.97 -8.03
N VAL A 123 -2.54 -2.31 -7.30
CA VAL A 123 -2.51 -3.49 -6.42
C VAL A 123 -3.54 -3.39 -5.29
N GLU A 124 -3.69 -2.21 -4.69
CA GLU A 124 -4.71 -1.91 -3.68
C GLU A 124 -6.12 -2.20 -4.24
N ILE A 125 -6.45 -1.64 -5.41
CA ILE A 125 -7.74 -1.81 -6.08
C ILE A 125 -8.00 -3.29 -6.42
N LEU A 126 -7.00 -4.00 -6.96
CA LEU A 126 -7.11 -5.44 -7.25
C LEU A 126 -7.31 -6.28 -5.97
N GLY A 127 -6.66 -5.90 -4.87
CA GLY A 127 -6.87 -6.48 -3.55
C GLY A 127 -8.33 -6.36 -3.09
N TYR A 128 -8.91 -5.17 -3.23
CA TYR A 128 -10.31 -4.91 -2.89
C TYR A 128 -11.30 -5.74 -3.72
N GLN A 129 -11.08 -5.80 -5.04
CA GLN A 129 -11.95 -6.56 -5.94
C GLN A 129 -11.95 -8.07 -5.63
N LYS A 130 -10.79 -8.66 -5.30
CA LYS A 130 -10.69 -10.09 -4.94
C LYS A 130 -11.51 -10.40 -3.67
N LYS A 131 -11.42 -9.56 -2.64
CA LYS A 131 -12.18 -9.76 -1.39
C LYS A 131 -13.69 -9.54 -1.59
N ASN A 132 -14.11 -8.54 -2.36
CA ASN A 132 -15.53 -8.28 -2.59
C ASN A 132 -16.21 -9.43 -3.37
N LYS A 133 -15.51 -10.04 -4.34
CA LYS A 133 -15.99 -11.26 -5.02
C LYS A 133 -16.09 -12.47 -4.08
N GLN A 134 -15.16 -12.62 -3.13
CA GLN A 134 -15.24 -13.70 -2.14
C GLN A 134 -16.47 -13.58 -1.23
N LYS A 135 -16.89 -12.36 -0.86
CA LYS A 135 -18.09 -12.15 -0.04
C LYS A 135 -19.38 -12.53 -0.79
N LYS A 136 -19.44 -12.30 -2.11
CA LYS A 136 -20.59 -12.68 -2.96
C LYS A 136 -20.73 -14.18 -3.24
N ASN A 137 -19.66 -14.96 -3.17
CA ASN A 137 -19.70 -16.41 -3.42
C ASN A 137 -20.02 -17.26 -2.18
N VAL A 138 -20.15 -16.64 -1.01
CA VAL A 138 -20.46 -17.30 0.27
C VAL A 138 -21.91 -17.02 0.72
N ALA A 139 -22.60 -16.10 0.04
CA ALA A 139 -24.03 -15.81 0.22
C ALA A 139 -24.85 -16.56 -0.83
#